data_AF-A1DBK4-F1
#
_entry.id   AF-A1DBK4-F1
#
_cell.length_a   1.000
_cell.length_b   1.000
_cell.length_c   1.000
_cell.angle_alpha   90.00
_cell.angle_beta   90.00
_cell.angle_gamma   90.00
#
_symmetry.space_group_name_H-M   'P 1'
#
loop_
_entity.id
_entity.type
_entity.pdbx_description
1 polymer ?
#
loop_
_entity_poly.entity_id
_entity_poly.type
_entity_poly.pdbx_seq_one_letter_code
_entity_poly.pdbx_strand_id
1 'polypeptide(L)'
;MDLNSLSAWSILLTQWLLVQLLTGWTIAFTQPYSKLRPAVTVLVIALAYSFQTQVRQTFAETRARGPLAAMCWVNVLNAIDLLMLSRVSFDEQIAWKTKLSQSKTADSSYSRRLVWSIEMAFNYRRVNTPWQIRAVSAFDKYNPGFVPDKVEFLRQCALRVCGSLLVLHFCTIDAGDALLAGMVSEISDSKKVLLPTWEEWTARRAIVQMLFTVSFGLITRAAILGTYSLLAMFCVAVGAYEPVDWPPVFGNLGDMYSLTRVWG
;
A
#
# COMPACT_ATOMS: atom_id res chain seq x y z
N MET A 1 11.30 26.55 -1.57
CA MET A 1 11.71 25.14 -1.32
C MET A 1 13.21 25.14 -1.15
N ASP A 2 13.70 24.90 0.06
CA ASP A 2 15.14 24.97 0.36
C ASP A 2 15.89 23.79 -0.27
N LEU A 3 17.09 24.01 -0.83
CA LEU A 3 17.91 22.95 -1.44
C LEU A 3 18.13 21.74 -0.51
N ASN A 4 18.24 21.99 0.79
CA ASN A 4 18.39 20.95 1.81
C ASN A 4 17.17 20.02 1.91
N SER A 5 15.96 20.57 1.69
CA SER A 5 14.72 19.78 1.70
C SER A 5 14.62 18.86 0.48
N LEU A 6 15.06 19.32 -0.71
CA LEU A 6 15.07 18.50 -1.93
C LEU A 6 16.05 17.33 -1.82
N SER A 7 17.23 17.57 -1.22
CA SER A 7 18.21 16.52 -0.92
C SER A 7 17.67 15.47 0.06
N ALA A 8 16.93 15.90 1.08
CA ALA A 8 16.38 14.96 2.05
C ALA A 8 15.27 14.07 1.45
N TRP A 9 14.42 14.65 0.59
CA TRP A 9 13.42 13.88 -0.16
C TRP A 9 14.05 12.89 -1.13
N SER A 10 15.15 13.25 -1.81
CA SER A 10 15.81 12.35 -2.76
C SER A 10 16.39 11.12 -2.08
N ILE A 11 16.98 11.26 -0.89
CA ILE A 11 17.52 10.13 -0.13
C ILE A 11 16.40 9.17 0.28
N LEU A 12 15.30 9.69 0.84
CA LEU A 12 14.16 8.86 1.24
C LEU A 12 13.53 8.12 0.06
N LEU A 13 13.30 8.83 -1.05
CA LEU A 13 12.77 8.23 -2.27
C LEU A 13 13.69 7.14 -2.80
N THR A 14 15.01 7.38 -2.78
CA THR A 14 16.01 6.40 -3.21
C THR A 14 15.96 5.15 -2.33
N GLN A 15 15.94 5.30 -1.01
CA GLN A 15 15.85 4.17 -0.09
C GLN A 15 14.56 3.36 -0.28
N TRP A 16 13.44 4.06 -0.45
CA TRP A 16 12.14 3.42 -0.70
C TRP A 16 12.12 2.66 -2.03
N LEU A 17 12.66 3.24 -3.10
CA LEU A 17 12.81 2.57 -4.39
C LEU A 17 13.75 1.36 -4.31
N LEU A 18 14.86 1.48 -3.57
CA LEU A 18 15.80 0.37 -3.36
C LEU A 18 15.13 -0.83 -2.69
N VAL A 19 14.27 -0.60 -1.69
CA VAL A 19 13.49 -1.68 -1.06
C VAL A 19 12.66 -2.45 -2.09
N GLN A 20 11.98 -1.73 -3.00
CA GLN A 20 11.15 -2.35 -4.04
C GLN A 20 11.99 -3.08 -5.09
N LEU A 21 13.05 -2.44 -5.58
CA LEU A 21 13.93 -3.01 -6.61
C LEU A 21 14.66 -4.25 -6.11
N LEU A 22 15.23 -4.21 -4.90
CA LEU A 22 15.91 -5.36 -4.31
C LEU A 22 14.94 -6.54 -4.16
N THR A 23 13.71 -6.27 -3.71
CA THR A 23 12.67 -7.30 -3.57
C THR A 23 12.32 -7.90 -4.92
N GLY A 24 11.93 -7.07 -5.89
CA GLY A 24 11.51 -7.47 -7.22
C GLY A 24 12.61 -8.23 -7.98
N TRP A 25 13.83 -7.71 -8.00
CA TRP A 25 14.94 -8.34 -8.72
C TRP A 25 15.32 -9.68 -8.10
N THR A 26 15.29 -9.78 -6.77
CA THR A 26 15.63 -11.04 -6.10
C THR A 26 14.62 -12.13 -6.44
N ILE A 27 13.30 -11.86 -6.40
CA ILE A 27 12.30 -12.86 -6.82
C ILE A 27 12.38 -13.18 -8.31
N ALA A 28 12.76 -12.21 -9.13
CA ALA A 28 12.88 -12.41 -10.57
C ALA A 28 14.06 -13.32 -10.88
N PHE A 29 15.25 -13.06 -10.35
CA PHE A 29 16.50 -13.69 -10.80
C PHE A 29 17.05 -14.80 -9.90
N THR A 30 16.53 -14.96 -8.69
CA THR A 30 17.00 -16.02 -7.77
C THR A 30 16.00 -17.15 -7.63
N GLN A 31 16.49 -18.37 -7.46
CA GLN A 31 15.66 -19.53 -7.17
C GLN A 31 14.95 -19.42 -5.81
N PRO A 32 13.74 -20.00 -5.64
CA PRO A 32 12.95 -19.99 -4.41
C PRO A 32 13.70 -20.33 -3.12
N TYR A 33 14.67 -21.25 -3.22
CA TYR A 33 15.42 -21.80 -2.07
C TYR A 33 16.83 -21.22 -1.94
N SER A 34 17.16 -20.17 -2.69
CA SER A 34 18.49 -19.56 -2.64
C SER A 34 18.76 -18.89 -1.29
N LYS A 35 19.98 -19.07 -0.76
CA LYS A 35 20.47 -18.39 0.45
C LYS A 35 20.59 -16.87 0.29
N LEU A 36 20.51 -16.35 -0.94
CA LEU A 36 20.50 -14.90 -1.20
C LEU A 36 19.21 -14.24 -0.70
N ARG A 37 18.07 -14.94 -0.70
CA ARG A 37 16.77 -14.38 -0.29
C ARG A 37 16.72 -13.91 1.17
N PRO A 38 17.14 -14.71 2.17
CA PRO A 38 17.22 -14.23 3.54
C PRO A 38 18.24 -13.10 3.71
N ALA A 39 19.36 -13.11 2.99
CA ALA A 39 20.34 -12.02 3.04
C ALA A 39 19.76 -10.69 2.53
N VAL A 40 19.04 -10.72 1.40
CA VAL A 40 18.34 -9.54 0.87
C VAL A 40 17.22 -9.09 1.81
N THR A 41 16.54 -10.03 2.48
CA THR A 41 15.50 -9.68 3.47
C THR A 41 16.09 -8.88 4.63
N VAL A 42 17.24 -9.30 5.17
CA VAL A 42 17.97 -8.55 6.22
C VAL A 42 18.37 -7.17 5.72
N LEU A 43 18.86 -7.06 4.48
CA LEU A 43 19.21 -5.78 3.87
C LEU A 43 18.00 -4.84 3.72
N VAL A 44 16.85 -5.36 3.29
CA VAL A 44 15.59 -4.62 3.18
C VAL A 44 15.13 -4.10 4.55
N ILE A 45 15.22 -4.91 5.61
CA ILE A 45 14.92 -4.50 6.99
C ILE A 45 15.88 -3.38 7.43
N ALA A 46 17.17 -3.50 7.16
CA ALA A 46 18.16 -2.49 7.50
C ALA A 46 17.91 -1.15 6.77
N LEU A 47 17.55 -1.20 5.48
CA LEU A 47 17.16 -0.03 4.70
C LEU A 47 15.90 0.63 5.27
N ALA A 48 14.89 -0.15 5.65
CA ALA A 48 13.67 0.38 6.25
C ALA A 48 13.91 1.03 7.62
N TYR A 49 14.80 0.45 8.44
CA TYR A 49 15.22 1.04 9.71
C TYR A 49 15.94 2.38 9.50
N SER A 50 16.84 2.44 8.50
CA SER A 50 17.50 3.69 8.10
C SER A 50 16.49 4.73 7.64
N PHE A 51 15.54 4.34 6.77
CA PHE A 51 14.46 5.19 6.28
C PHE A 51 13.64 5.76 7.45
N GLN A 52 13.15 4.92 8.36
CA GLN A 52 12.38 5.36 9.52
C GLN A 52 13.16 6.36 10.38
N THR A 53 14.45 6.13 10.59
CA THR A 53 15.32 7.03 11.37
C THR A 53 15.45 8.39 10.69
N GLN A 54 15.63 8.42 9.37
CA GLN A 54 15.72 9.66 8.60
C GLN A 54 14.39 10.41 8.53
N VAL A 55 13.27 9.73 8.27
CA VAL A 55 11.95 10.38 8.28
C VAL A 55 11.69 11.01 9.66
N ARG A 56 12.10 10.35 10.74
CA ARG A 56 11.98 10.91 12.09
C ARG A 56 12.80 12.18 12.29
N GLN A 57 13.99 12.27 11.71
CA GLN A 57 14.89 13.43 11.86
C GLN A 57 14.50 14.60 10.95
N THR A 58 14.19 14.31 9.67
CA THR A 58 13.94 15.33 8.64
C THR A 58 12.51 15.86 8.68
N PHE A 59 11.53 15.01 8.99
CA PHE A 59 10.10 15.34 8.90
C PHE A 59 9.44 15.36 10.27
N ALA A 60 10.16 15.84 11.30
CA ALA A 60 9.65 15.90 12.67
C ALA A 60 8.29 16.63 12.76
N GLU A 61 8.11 17.69 11.96
CA GLU A 61 6.92 18.54 11.95
C GLU A 61 5.88 18.14 10.88
N THR A 62 6.18 17.18 10.00
CA THR A 62 5.30 16.83 8.89
C THR A 62 4.38 15.65 9.24
N ARG A 63 3.08 15.85 9.06
CA ARG A 63 2.04 14.82 9.31
C ARG A 63 2.23 13.53 8.51
N ALA A 64 2.89 13.62 7.35
CA ALA A 64 3.19 12.49 6.50
C ALA A 64 4.21 11.50 7.13
N ARG A 65 4.93 11.88 8.19
CA ARG A 65 5.94 11.01 8.84
C ARG A 65 5.41 9.63 9.20
N GLY A 66 4.27 9.59 9.90
CA GLY A 66 3.65 8.34 10.34
C GLY A 66 3.28 7.44 9.16
N PRO A 67 2.44 7.92 8.21
CA PRO A 67 2.09 7.19 7.01
C PRO A 67 3.30 6.75 6.15
N LEU A 68 4.32 7.59 5.99
CA LEU A 68 5.54 7.25 5.23
C LEU A 68 6.30 6.08 5.88
N ALA A 69 6.52 6.15 7.20
CA ALA A 69 7.16 5.06 7.93
C ALA A 69 6.32 3.78 7.86
N ALA A 70 5.00 3.88 8.04
CA ALA A 70 4.09 2.75 7.95
C ALA A 70 4.14 2.08 6.57
N MET A 71 4.09 2.85 5.48
CA MET A 71 4.17 2.30 4.12
C MET A 71 5.53 1.68 3.80
N CYS A 72 6.62 2.22 4.35
CA CYS A 72 7.93 1.58 4.25
C CYS A 72 7.90 0.17 4.87
N TRP A 73 7.32 0.02 6.06
CA TRP A 73 7.20 -1.28 6.72
C TRP A 73 6.22 -2.22 6.01
N VAL A 74 5.14 -1.72 5.40
CA VAL A 74 4.28 -2.53 4.52
C VAL A 74 5.10 -3.15 3.38
N ASN A 75 6.07 -2.42 2.82
CA ASN A 75 6.95 -2.95 1.78
C ASN A 75 7.92 -4.00 2.29
N VAL A 76 8.43 -3.84 3.52
CA VAL A 76 9.25 -4.87 4.18
C VAL A 76 8.45 -6.15 4.38
N LEU A 77 7.21 -6.05 4.88
CA LEU A 77 6.34 -7.21 5.07
C LEU A 77 6.02 -7.90 3.74
N ASN A 78 5.73 -7.12 2.70
CA ASN A 78 5.56 -7.61 1.33
C ASN A 78 6.82 -8.32 0.82
N ALA A 79 8.01 -7.79 1.11
CA ALA A 79 9.29 -8.40 0.74
C ALA A 79 9.53 -9.73 1.48
N ILE A 80 9.26 -9.79 2.78
CA ILE A 80 9.36 -11.01 3.58
C ILE A 80 8.42 -12.09 3.01
N ASP A 81 7.19 -11.73 2.68
CA ASP A 81 6.25 -12.65 2.05
C ASP A 81 6.78 -13.17 0.71
N LEU A 82 7.16 -12.26 -0.21
CA LEU A 82 7.69 -12.61 -1.53
C LEU A 82 8.93 -13.50 -1.49
N LEU A 83 9.89 -13.14 -0.65
CA LEU A 83 11.21 -13.76 -0.61
C LEU A 83 11.20 -15.05 0.20
N MET A 84 10.54 -15.07 1.36
CA MET A 84 10.71 -16.14 2.35
C MET A 84 9.49 -17.04 2.51
N LEU A 85 8.27 -16.47 2.53
CA LEU A 85 7.04 -17.22 2.80
C LEU A 85 6.47 -17.85 1.54
N SER A 86 6.02 -17.01 0.61
CA SER A 86 5.44 -17.42 -0.68
C SER A 86 6.52 -17.88 -1.68
N ARG A 87 7.78 -17.47 -1.46
CA ARG A 87 8.97 -17.83 -2.25
C ARG A 87 8.75 -17.70 -3.76
N VAL A 88 8.11 -16.59 -4.13
CA VAL A 88 7.70 -16.27 -5.49
C VAL A 88 8.87 -16.38 -6.47
N SER A 89 8.61 -16.92 -7.66
CA SER A 89 9.60 -17.05 -8.72
C SER A 89 9.01 -16.75 -10.10
N PHE A 90 9.83 -16.17 -10.97
CA PHE A 90 9.40 -15.86 -12.34
C PHE A 90 9.09 -17.13 -13.15
N ASP A 91 9.88 -18.18 -12.93
CA ASP A 91 9.75 -19.44 -13.68
C ASP A 91 8.40 -20.12 -13.38
N GLU A 92 7.94 -20.10 -12.12
CA GLU A 92 6.61 -20.59 -11.74
C GLU A 92 5.48 -19.74 -12.33
N GLN A 93 5.66 -18.42 -12.41
CA GLN A 93 4.69 -17.54 -13.06
C GLN A 93 4.53 -17.87 -14.55
N ILE A 94 5.64 -18.09 -15.26
CA ILE A 94 5.63 -18.46 -16.68
C ILE A 94 4.94 -19.82 -16.85
N ALA A 95 5.28 -20.81 -16.03
CA ALA A 95 4.65 -22.12 -16.07
C ALA A 95 3.13 -22.05 -15.84
N TRP A 96 2.68 -21.20 -14.92
CA TRP A 96 1.26 -20.96 -14.66
C TRP A 96 0.56 -20.30 -15.86
N LYS A 97 1.16 -19.27 -16.47
CA LYS A 97 0.61 -18.60 -17.66
C LYS A 97 0.52 -19.54 -18.87
N THR A 98 1.52 -20.37 -19.09
CA THR A 98 1.52 -21.38 -20.17
C THR A 98 0.37 -22.38 -20.00
N LYS A 99 0.10 -22.82 -18.76
CA LYS A 99 -1.04 -23.70 -18.46
C LYS A 99 -2.39 -23.03 -18.73
N LEU A 100 -2.53 -21.76 -18.37
CA LEU A 100 -3.78 -21.02 -18.52
C LEU A 100 -4.08 -20.66 -19.98
N SER A 101 -3.05 -20.27 -20.73
CA SER A 101 -3.22 -19.75 -22.10
C SER A 101 -3.32 -20.84 -23.17
N GLN A 102 -3.03 -22.12 -22.86
CA GLN A 102 -2.81 -23.22 -23.83
C GLN A 102 -1.81 -22.91 -24.97
N SER A 103 -1.16 -21.75 -24.93
CA SER A 103 -0.17 -21.28 -25.90
C SER A 103 1.21 -21.80 -25.51
N LYS A 104 1.94 -22.35 -26.50
CA LYS A 104 3.25 -22.98 -26.31
C LYS A 104 4.41 -22.00 -26.10
N THR A 105 4.17 -20.70 -26.18
CA THR A 105 5.23 -19.68 -26.13
C THR A 105 4.87 -18.54 -25.18
N ALA A 106 4.93 -18.80 -23.87
CA ALA A 106 5.05 -17.72 -22.91
C ALA A 106 6.45 -17.11 -23.06
N ASP A 107 6.52 -15.89 -23.58
CA ASP A 107 7.77 -15.22 -23.91
C ASP A 107 8.63 -15.00 -22.65
N SER A 108 9.72 -15.77 -22.53
CA SER A 108 10.69 -15.69 -21.43
C SER A 108 11.75 -14.61 -21.67
N SER A 109 11.35 -13.46 -22.23
CA SER A 109 12.26 -12.36 -22.51
C SER A 109 12.79 -11.73 -21.21
N TYR A 110 14.09 -11.39 -21.19
CA TYR A 110 14.71 -10.67 -20.07
C TYR A 110 13.99 -9.37 -19.73
N SER A 111 13.52 -8.63 -20.74
CA SER A 111 12.75 -7.40 -20.53
C SER A 111 11.43 -7.68 -19.83
N ARG A 112 10.74 -8.78 -20.17
CA ARG A 112 9.50 -9.18 -19.51
C ARG A 112 9.73 -9.59 -18.06
N ARG A 113 10.86 -10.25 -17.78
CA ARG A 113 11.30 -10.60 -16.42
C ARG A 113 11.56 -9.36 -15.56
N LEU A 114 12.19 -8.32 -16.13
CA LEU A 114 12.40 -7.04 -15.45
C LEU A 114 11.07 -6.31 -15.20
N VAL A 115 10.19 -6.20 -16.19
CA VAL A 115 8.88 -5.57 -16.01
C VAL A 115 8.07 -6.31 -14.93
N TRP A 116 8.03 -7.64 -14.99
CA TRP A 116 7.36 -8.45 -13.98
C TRP A 116 7.94 -8.25 -12.58
N SER A 117 9.27 -8.08 -12.46
CA SER A 117 9.92 -7.84 -11.17
C SER A 117 9.40 -6.55 -10.50
N ILE A 118 9.16 -5.51 -11.29
CA ILE A 118 8.63 -4.23 -10.83
C ILE A 118 7.13 -4.37 -10.54
N GLU A 119 6.36 -4.98 -11.45
CA GLU A 119 4.93 -5.28 -11.27
C GLU A 119 4.69 -6.00 -9.94
N MET A 120 5.47 -7.04 -9.65
CA MET A 120 5.27 -7.89 -8.49
C MET A 120 5.63 -7.21 -7.16
N ALA A 121 6.59 -6.29 -7.17
CA ALA A 121 6.93 -5.48 -6.00
C ALA A 121 5.75 -4.59 -5.56
N PHE A 122 5.01 -4.03 -6.53
CA PHE A 122 3.83 -3.17 -6.27
C PHE A 122 2.49 -3.92 -6.24
N ASN A 123 2.46 -5.19 -6.63
CA ASN A 123 1.25 -6.02 -6.62
C ASN A 123 1.08 -6.76 -5.28
N TYR A 124 0.73 -6.02 -4.23
CA TYR A 124 0.53 -6.57 -2.87
C TYR A 124 -0.55 -7.67 -2.81
N ARG A 125 -1.56 -7.59 -3.68
CA ARG A 125 -2.68 -8.56 -3.73
C ARG A 125 -2.42 -9.71 -4.71
N ARG A 126 -1.26 -9.72 -5.37
CA ARG A 126 -0.80 -10.80 -6.24
C ARG A 126 -1.78 -11.10 -7.38
N VAL A 127 -2.50 -10.08 -7.84
CA VAL A 127 -3.51 -10.21 -8.91
C VAL A 127 -2.87 -10.76 -10.18
N ASN A 128 -3.51 -11.71 -10.86
CA ASN A 128 -3.03 -12.36 -12.07
C ASN A 128 -1.72 -13.15 -11.90
N THR A 129 -1.54 -13.73 -10.72
CA THR A 129 -0.42 -14.64 -10.38
C THR A 129 -0.96 -15.89 -9.68
N PRO A 130 -0.19 -17.02 -9.64
CA PRO A 130 -0.61 -18.20 -8.89
C PRO A 130 -0.70 -17.96 -7.38
N TRP A 131 -0.10 -16.88 -6.86
CA TRP A 131 -0.13 -16.49 -5.45
C TRP A 131 -1.24 -15.47 -5.12
N GLN A 132 -2.22 -15.29 -6.00
CA GLN A 132 -3.33 -14.36 -5.79
C GLN A 132 -4.05 -14.65 -4.47
N ILE A 133 -4.25 -13.60 -3.66
CA ILE A 133 -4.98 -13.74 -2.40
C ILE A 133 -6.44 -14.13 -2.69
N ARG A 134 -7.05 -14.95 -1.82
CA ARG A 134 -8.45 -15.35 -1.96
C ARG A 134 -9.43 -14.16 -1.84
N ALA A 135 -8.99 -13.14 -1.12
CA ALA A 135 -9.71 -11.94 -0.73
C ALA A 135 -9.87 -10.85 -1.82
N VAL A 136 -9.77 -11.18 -3.10
CA VAL A 136 -9.93 -10.18 -4.16
C VAL A 136 -11.41 -9.87 -4.37
N SER A 137 -11.79 -8.62 -4.15
CA SER A 137 -13.17 -8.15 -4.35
C SER A 137 -13.53 -8.14 -5.83
N ALA A 138 -14.70 -8.69 -6.17
CA ALA A 138 -15.26 -8.60 -7.52
C ALA A 138 -15.81 -7.20 -7.80
N PHE A 139 -15.94 -6.84 -9.08
CA PHE A 139 -16.57 -5.57 -9.50
C PHE A 139 -18.05 -5.50 -9.17
N ASP A 140 -18.74 -6.64 -9.30
CA ASP A 140 -20.12 -6.81 -8.89
C ASP A 140 -20.23 -8.00 -7.90
N LYS A 141 -20.98 -7.80 -6.82
CA LYS A 141 -21.25 -8.82 -5.80
C LYS A 141 -22.16 -9.91 -6.34
N TYR A 142 -23.10 -9.56 -7.22
CA TYR A 142 -24.09 -10.50 -7.75
C TYR A 142 -23.60 -11.24 -8.99
N ASN A 143 -22.66 -10.64 -9.73
CA ASN A 143 -22.01 -11.26 -10.87
C ASN A 143 -20.48 -11.20 -10.73
N PRO A 144 -19.84 -12.21 -10.11
CA PRO A 144 -18.40 -12.17 -9.82
C PRO A 144 -17.51 -12.20 -11.06
N GLY A 145 -18.04 -12.57 -12.24
CA GLY A 145 -17.33 -12.54 -13.51
C GLY A 145 -17.48 -11.23 -14.29
N PHE A 146 -18.27 -10.28 -13.78
CA PHE A 146 -18.48 -9.00 -14.43
C PHE A 146 -17.21 -8.15 -14.38
N VAL A 147 -16.82 -7.62 -15.54
CA VAL A 147 -15.75 -6.62 -15.67
C VAL A 147 -16.36 -5.42 -16.38
N PRO A 148 -16.23 -4.20 -15.82
CA PRO A 148 -16.77 -3.00 -16.46
C PRO A 148 -16.00 -2.67 -17.74
N ASP A 149 -16.70 -2.07 -18.70
CA ASP A 149 -16.09 -1.49 -19.90
C ASP A 149 -15.08 -0.39 -19.53
N LYS A 150 -14.11 -0.15 -20.42
CA LYS A 150 -13.04 0.84 -20.19
C LYS A 150 -13.58 2.22 -19.79
N VAL A 151 -14.59 2.72 -20.47
CA VAL A 151 -15.17 4.06 -20.19
C VAL A 151 -15.86 4.08 -18.83
N GLU A 152 -16.61 3.03 -18.51
CA GLU A 152 -17.30 2.91 -17.23
C GLU A 152 -16.32 2.80 -16.07
N PHE A 153 -15.27 1.99 -16.22
CA PHE A 153 -14.18 1.87 -15.26
C PHE A 153 -13.50 3.22 -15.00
N LEU A 154 -13.13 3.95 -16.06
CA LEU A 154 -12.49 5.27 -15.93
C LEU A 154 -13.39 6.27 -15.22
N ARG A 155 -14.70 6.28 -15.53
CA ARG A 155 -15.69 7.11 -14.84
C ARG A 155 -15.75 6.79 -13.34
N GLN A 156 -15.80 5.51 -12.98
CA GLN A 156 -15.82 5.07 -11.59
C GLN A 156 -14.53 5.45 -10.86
N CYS A 157 -13.37 5.31 -11.50
CA CYS A 157 -12.10 5.74 -10.94
C CYS A 157 -12.07 7.26 -10.72
N ALA A 158 -12.52 8.06 -11.69
CA ALA A 158 -12.60 9.52 -11.55
C ALA A 158 -13.49 9.92 -10.36
N LEU A 159 -14.68 9.32 -10.22
CA LEU A 159 -15.57 9.56 -9.08
C LEU A 159 -14.91 9.19 -7.75
N ARG A 160 -14.21 8.05 -7.68
CA ARG A 160 -13.48 7.63 -6.47
C ARG A 160 -12.33 8.57 -6.13
N VAL A 161 -11.60 9.08 -7.12
CA VAL A 161 -10.53 10.06 -6.92
C VAL A 161 -11.13 11.37 -6.39
N CYS A 162 -12.17 11.91 -7.04
CA CYS A 162 -12.85 13.12 -6.58
C CYS A 162 -13.39 12.96 -5.15
N GLY A 163 -14.09 11.87 -4.86
CA GLY A 163 -14.59 11.59 -3.51
C GLY A 163 -13.47 11.46 -2.47
N SER A 164 -12.37 10.81 -2.83
CA SER A 164 -11.20 10.69 -1.94
C SER A 164 -10.54 12.05 -1.67
N LEU A 165 -10.40 12.89 -2.70
CA LEU A 165 -9.86 14.24 -2.54
C LEU A 165 -10.77 15.12 -1.67
N LEU A 166 -12.10 15.00 -1.81
CA LEU A 166 -13.05 15.70 -0.95
C LEU A 166 -12.90 15.25 0.52
N VAL A 167 -12.84 13.93 0.78
CA VAL A 167 -12.63 13.42 2.14
C VAL A 167 -11.30 13.91 2.70
N LEU A 168 -10.21 13.86 1.92
CA LEU A 168 -8.92 14.39 2.36
C LEU A 168 -9.01 15.89 2.64
N HIS A 169 -9.70 16.67 1.82
CA HIS A 169 -9.84 18.11 2.03
C HIS A 169 -10.64 18.45 3.29
N PHE A 170 -11.79 17.79 3.51
CA PHE A 170 -12.67 18.07 4.64
C PHE A 170 -12.21 17.46 5.96
N CYS A 171 -11.60 16.27 5.93
CA CYS A 171 -11.17 15.57 7.13
C CYS A 171 -9.74 15.96 7.56
N THR A 172 -8.97 16.64 6.71
CA THR A 172 -7.65 17.17 7.10
C THR A 172 -7.81 18.55 7.72
N ILE A 173 -7.95 18.61 9.04
CA ILE A 173 -7.94 19.85 9.83
C ILE A 173 -6.58 20.55 9.65
N ASP A 174 -6.51 21.88 9.56
CA ASP A 174 -5.23 22.61 9.41
C ASP A 174 -4.27 22.35 10.59
N ALA A 175 -2.95 22.29 10.33
CA ALA A 175 -1.93 22.12 11.37
C ALA A 175 -1.73 23.38 12.22
N GLY A 176 -2.14 24.54 11.70
CA GLY A 176 -2.13 25.81 12.43
C GLY A 176 -3.31 25.99 13.39
N ASP A 177 -4.24 25.04 13.48
CA ASP A 177 -5.38 25.18 14.39
C ASP A 177 -4.93 25.00 15.85
N ALA A 178 -5.01 26.09 16.62
CA ALA A 178 -4.68 26.11 18.02
C ALA A 178 -5.51 25.12 18.86
N LEU A 179 -6.74 24.81 18.44
CA LEU A 179 -7.59 23.82 19.10
C LEU A 179 -7.04 22.41 18.90
N LEU A 180 -6.51 22.10 17.71
CA LEU A 180 -5.90 20.81 17.42
C LEU A 180 -4.60 20.63 18.20
N ALA A 181 -3.76 21.66 18.27
CA ALA A 181 -2.52 21.62 19.04
C ALA A 181 -2.78 21.35 20.53
N GLY A 182 -3.80 21.99 21.11
CA GLY A 182 -4.23 21.75 22.49
C GLY A 182 -4.82 20.35 22.74
N MET A 183 -5.54 19.78 21.77
CA MET A 183 -6.05 18.40 21.87
C MET A 183 -4.95 17.35 21.70
N VAL A 184 -3.96 17.61 20.84
CA VAL A 184 -2.83 16.70 20.62
C VAL A 184 -1.89 16.70 21.82
N SER A 185 -1.61 17.86 22.44
CA SER A 185 -0.75 17.92 23.63
C SER A 185 -1.34 17.12 24.79
N GLU A 186 -2.66 17.19 24.99
CA GLU A 186 -3.39 16.41 25.99
C GLU A 186 -3.32 14.89 25.77
N ILE A 187 -3.20 14.43 24.52
CA ILE A 187 -3.00 13.02 24.20
C ILE A 187 -1.52 12.62 24.26
N SER A 188 -0.61 13.51 23.81
CA SER A 188 0.81 13.25 23.58
C SER A 188 1.63 13.08 24.85
N ASP A 189 1.27 13.74 25.95
CA ASP A 189 2.00 13.62 27.22
C ASP A 189 1.91 12.21 27.83
N SER A 190 0.89 11.44 27.44
CA SER A 190 0.73 10.06 27.89
C SER A 190 1.33 9.10 26.85
N LYS A 191 2.57 8.64 27.08
CA LYS A 191 3.18 7.50 26.36
C LYS A 191 2.38 6.19 26.46
N LYS A 192 1.21 6.21 27.10
CA LYS A 192 0.27 5.10 27.33
C LYS A 192 -1.04 5.36 26.55
N VAL A 193 -0.96 5.38 25.22
CA VAL A 193 -2.10 5.72 24.35
C VAL A 193 -3.15 4.62 24.27
N LEU A 194 -2.75 3.35 24.39
CA LEU A 194 -3.64 2.19 24.17
C LEU A 194 -4.37 1.71 25.44
N LEU A 195 -3.76 1.89 26.62
CA LEU A 195 -4.34 1.50 27.92
C LEU A 195 -3.96 2.56 28.97
N PRO A 196 -4.71 3.67 29.07
CA PRO A 196 -4.54 4.58 30.20
C PRO A 196 -4.86 3.82 31.50
N THR A 197 -4.12 4.12 32.56
CA THR A 197 -4.46 3.66 33.91
C THR A 197 -5.87 4.13 34.25
N TRP A 198 -6.67 3.33 34.98
CA TRP A 198 -8.09 3.64 35.30
C TRP A 198 -8.31 5.05 35.88
N GLU A 199 -7.31 5.60 36.56
CA GLU A 199 -7.32 6.92 37.19
C GLU A 199 -7.15 8.11 36.20
N GLU A 200 -6.67 7.88 34.97
CA GLU A 200 -6.44 8.93 33.96
C GLU A 200 -7.57 9.01 32.90
N TRP A 201 -8.67 8.29 33.13
CA TRP A 201 -9.75 8.16 32.16
C TRP A 201 -10.76 9.32 32.27
N THR A 202 -10.70 10.25 31.32
CA THR A 202 -11.65 11.35 31.17
C THR A 202 -12.51 11.12 29.92
N ALA A 203 -13.82 11.33 30.01
CA ALA A 203 -14.74 11.21 28.87
C ALA A 203 -14.30 12.07 27.67
N ARG A 204 -13.77 13.27 27.93
CA ARG A 204 -13.18 14.16 26.92
C ARG A 204 -12.02 13.50 26.18
N ARG A 205 -11.08 12.88 26.88
CA ARG A 205 -9.93 12.17 26.29
C ARG A 205 -10.38 10.99 25.42
N ALA A 206 -11.37 10.23 25.88
CA ALA A 206 -11.94 9.12 25.11
C ALA A 206 -12.60 9.59 23.81
N ILE A 207 -13.36 10.69 23.85
CA ILE A 207 -13.99 11.29 22.66
C ILE A 207 -12.92 11.77 21.69
N VAL A 208 -11.90 12.50 22.18
CA VAL A 208 -10.83 13.03 21.33
C VAL A 208 -10.05 11.86 20.67
N GLN A 209 -9.67 10.82 21.43
CA GLN A 209 -9.01 9.63 20.87
C GLN A 209 -9.88 8.88 19.84
N MET A 210 -11.18 8.76 20.10
CA MET A 210 -12.12 8.17 19.15
C MET A 210 -12.17 8.98 17.86
N LEU A 211 -12.30 10.31 17.95
CA LEU A 211 -12.34 11.21 16.80
C LEU A 211 -11.04 11.16 15.99
N PHE A 212 -9.87 11.14 16.65
CA PHE A 212 -8.59 10.96 15.96
C PHE A 212 -8.50 9.62 15.23
N THR A 213 -8.97 8.54 15.87
CA THR A 213 -8.95 7.19 15.29
C THR A 213 -9.88 7.10 14.07
N VAL A 214 -11.10 7.64 14.18
CA VAL A 214 -12.06 7.70 13.06
C VAL A 214 -11.52 8.56 11.93
N SER A 215 -10.97 9.74 12.25
CA SER A 215 -10.38 10.65 11.26
C SER A 215 -9.21 10.00 10.53
N PHE A 216 -8.30 9.36 11.28
CA PHE A 216 -7.19 8.59 10.70
C PHE A 216 -7.71 7.50 9.77
N GLY A 217 -8.70 6.71 10.20
CA GLY A 217 -9.30 5.66 9.37
C GLY A 217 -9.91 6.19 8.06
N LEU A 218 -10.66 7.30 8.12
CA LEU A 218 -11.25 7.94 6.94
C LEU A 218 -10.19 8.47 5.98
N ILE A 219 -9.21 9.22 6.49
CA ILE A 219 -8.10 9.78 5.71
C ILE A 219 -7.28 8.66 5.07
N THR A 220 -6.91 7.63 5.83
CA THR A 220 -6.12 6.50 5.32
C THR A 220 -6.89 5.74 4.25
N ARG A 221 -8.18 5.45 4.46
CA ARG A 221 -9.02 4.79 3.44
C ARG A 221 -9.12 5.62 2.17
N ALA A 222 -9.37 6.93 2.30
CA ALA A 222 -9.44 7.84 1.17
C ALA A 222 -8.10 7.94 0.42
N ALA A 223 -6.97 8.03 1.14
CA ALA A 223 -5.65 8.07 0.55
C ALA A 223 -5.34 6.79 -0.26
N ILE A 224 -5.66 5.61 0.29
CA ILE A 224 -5.49 4.32 -0.40
C ILE A 224 -6.38 4.26 -1.63
N LEU A 225 -7.68 4.53 -1.48
CA LEU A 225 -8.64 4.43 -2.58
C LEU A 225 -8.34 5.45 -3.69
N GLY A 226 -8.01 6.68 -3.31
CA GLY A 226 -7.68 7.77 -4.22
C GLY A 226 -6.41 7.47 -5.00
N THR A 227 -5.32 7.11 -4.31
CA THR A 227 -4.05 6.78 -4.99
C THR A 227 -4.20 5.57 -5.90
N TYR A 228 -4.85 4.51 -5.42
CA TYR A 228 -5.11 3.32 -6.23
C TYR A 228 -5.94 3.64 -7.48
N SER A 229 -7.05 4.36 -7.31
CA SER A 229 -7.95 4.70 -8.42
C SER A 229 -7.29 5.65 -9.43
N LEU A 230 -6.43 6.56 -8.96
CA LEU A 230 -5.66 7.47 -9.81
C LEU A 230 -4.66 6.70 -10.69
N LEU A 231 -3.89 5.78 -10.08
CA LEU A 231 -2.94 4.94 -10.81
C LEU A 231 -3.65 3.99 -11.78
N ALA A 232 -4.74 3.36 -11.34
CA ALA A 232 -5.58 2.50 -12.18
C ALA A 232 -6.11 3.26 -13.40
N MET A 233 -6.65 4.46 -13.17
CA MET A 233 -7.16 5.32 -14.22
C MET A 233 -6.07 5.68 -15.24
N PHE A 234 -4.89 6.07 -14.76
CA PHE A 234 -3.76 6.41 -15.63
C PHE A 234 -3.30 5.19 -16.47
N CYS A 235 -3.08 4.05 -15.82
CA CYS A 235 -2.64 2.81 -16.46
C CYS A 235 -3.63 2.30 -17.52
N VAL A 236 -4.92 2.31 -17.21
CA VAL A 236 -5.98 1.87 -18.13
C VAL A 236 -6.20 2.90 -19.24
N ALA A 237 -6.12 4.20 -18.95
CA ALA A 237 -6.26 5.25 -19.97
C ALA A 237 -5.20 5.12 -21.06
N VAL A 238 -3.93 4.99 -20.67
CA VAL A 238 -2.78 4.77 -21.58
C VAL A 238 -2.85 3.43 -22.32
N GLY A 239 -3.65 2.48 -21.83
CA GLY A 239 -3.81 1.15 -22.44
C GLY A 239 -2.69 0.18 -22.07
N ALA A 240 -1.96 0.44 -20.99
CA ALA A 240 -0.93 -0.46 -20.47
C ALA A 240 -1.54 -1.69 -19.75
N TYR A 241 -2.74 -1.53 -19.19
CA TYR A 241 -3.47 -2.56 -18.46
C TYR A 241 -4.96 -2.52 -18.80
N GLU A 242 -5.65 -3.65 -18.58
CA GLU A 242 -7.09 -3.76 -18.72
C GLU A 242 -7.80 -3.51 -17.38
N PRO A 243 -9.10 -3.14 -17.37
CA PRO A 243 -9.86 -2.98 -16.13
C PRO A 243 -9.78 -4.20 -15.19
N VAL A 244 -9.73 -5.41 -15.74
CA VAL A 244 -9.64 -6.66 -14.97
C VAL A 244 -8.36 -6.77 -14.13
N ASP A 245 -7.26 -6.11 -14.55
CA ASP A 245 -6.00 -6.10 -13.80
C ASP A 245 -6.08 -5.23 -12.53
N TRP A 246 -7.10 -4.38 -12.41
CA TRP A 246 -7.29 -3.43 -11.32
C TRP A 246 -8.60 -3.68 -10.55
N PRO A 247 -8.77 -4.84 -9.89
CA PRO A 247 -9.97 -5.16 -9.14
C PRO A 247 -10.17 -4.19 -7.96
N PRO A 248 -11.42 -3.91 -7.55
CA PRO A 248 -11.70 -3.01 -6.42
C PRO A 248 -10.89 -3.36 -5.17
N VAL A 249 -10.34 -2.35 -4.48
CA VAL A 249 -9.54 -2.54 -3.25
C VAL A 249 -10.39 -3.05 -2.10
N PHE A 250 -11.58 -2.46 -1.93
CA PHE A 250 -12.51 -2.80 -0.87
C PHE A 250 -13.81 -3.31 -1.48
N GLY A 251 -14.40 -4.31 -0.82
CA GLY A 251 -15.77 -4.72 -1.07
C GLY A 251 -16.78 -3.73 -0.50
N ASN A 252 -18.03 -4.19 -0.35
CA ASN A 252 -19.10 -3.36 0.18
C ASN A 252 -18.89 -3.04 1.67
N LEU A 253 -19.20 -1.80 2.08
CA LEU A 253 -19.06 -1.35 3.48
C LEU A 253 -19.92 -2.19 4.44
N GLY A 254 -21.08 -2.68 3.99
CA GLY A 254 -21.97 -3.51 4.80
C GLY A 254 -21.39 -4.88 5.17
N ASP A 255 -20.38 -5.36 4.44
CA ASP A 255 -19.75 -6.66 4.71
C ASP A 255 -18.59 -6.54 5.73
N MET A 256 -18.31 -5.34 6.23
CA MET A 256 -17.17 -5.01 7.11
C MET A 256 -17.43 -5.25 8.61
N TYR A 257 -18.16 -6.30 8.97
CA TYR A 257 -18.50 -6.60 10.37
C TYR A 257 -17.46 -7.49 11.10
N SER A 258 -16.42 -7.93 10.40
CA SER A 258 -15.31 -8.71 10.99
C SER A 258 -13.99 -8.36 10.32
N LEU A 259 -12.88 -8.47 11.05
CA LEU A 259 -11.54 -8.18 10.52
C LEU A 259 -11.19 -9.05 9.31
N THR A 260 -11.62 -10.32 9.30
CA THR A 260 -11.42 -11.19 8.14
C THR A 260 -12.14 -10.61 6.93
N ARG A 261 -13.44 -10.33 7.01
CA ARG A 261 -14.21 -9.81 5.85
C ARG A 261 -13.84 -8.39 5.42
N VAL A 262 -13.34 -7.56 6.33
CA VAL A 262 -12.83 -6.21 6.02
C VAL A 262 -11.69 -6.29 5.00
N TRP A 263 -10.81 -7.27 5.18
CA TRP A 263 -9.65 -7.49 4.32
C TRP A 263 -9.85 -8.63 3.30
N GLY A 264 -10.93 -9.41 3.46
CA GLY A 264 -11.46 -10.51 2.65
C GLY A 264 -11.56 -11.84 3.40
#